data_AF-A0A4S8MUM6-F1
#
_entry.id   AF-A0A4S8MUM6-F1
#
_cell.length_a   1.000
_cell.length_b   1.000
_cell.length_c   1.000
_cell.angle_alpha   90.00
_cell.angle_beta   90.00
_cell.angle_gamma   90.00
#
_symmetry.space_group_name_H-M   'P 1'
#
loop_
_entity.id
_entity.type
_entity.pdbx_description
1 polymer ?
#
loop_
_entity_poly.entity_id
_entity_poly.type
_entity_poly.pdbx_seq_one_letter_code
_entity_poly.pdbx_strand_id
1 'polypeptide(L)'
;SILAEINAADKAAESKISSSAIVTILRKATARRQEAAAQFEQASRPDLAEKELREAGLLSDFLPPLLSEEDIDSNIRNTIADLGLTPPMNDRKIFGQIFKNFYAKVDRSLVDAEVVKKRVEVILTGNV
;
A
#
# COMPACT_ATOMS: atom_id res chain seq x y z
N SER A 1 18.58 -3.44 9.86
CA SER A 1 18.78 -4.31 8.68
C SER A 1 17.47 -5.00 8.36
N ILE A 2 17.09 -5.12 7.09
CA ILE A 2 15.80 -5.67 6.65
C ILE A 2 15.64 -7.12 7.11
N LEU A 3 16.70 -7.93 7.03
CA LEU A 3 16.69 -9.31 7.52
C LEU A 3 16.41 -9.40 9.03
N ALA A 4 16.87 -8.41 9.81
CA ALA A 4 16.59 -8.37 11.25
C ALA A 4 15.11 -8.07 11.51
N GLU A 5 14.48 -7.20 10.70
CA GLU A 5 13.05 -6.91 10.80
C GLU A 5 12.20 -8.13 10.41
N ILE A 6 12.57 -8.83 9.34
CA ILE A 6 11.89 -10.08 8.93
C ILE A 6 12.04 -11.15 10.00
N ASN A 7 13.24 -11.36 10.55
CA ASN A 7 13.48 -12.35 11.60
C ASN A 7 12.75 -12.00 12.91
N ALA A 8 12.73 -10.72 13.28
CA ALA A 8 11.94 -10.27 14.43
C ALA A 8 10.44 -10.52 14.22
N ALA A 9 9.93 -10.26 13.02
CA ALA A 9 8.54 -10.51 12.67
C ALA A 9 8.20 -12.02 12.62
N ASP A 10 9.13 -12.86 12.14
CA ASP A 10 8.97 -14.33 12.13
C ASP A 10 8.96 -14.90 13.56
N LYS A 11 9.84 -14.42 14.45
CA LYS A 11 9.84 -14.81 15.87
C LYS A 11 8.60 -14.37 16.63
N ALA A 12 8.02 -13.23 16.24
CA ALA A 12 6.82 -12.70 16.88
C ALA A 12 5.53 -13.40 16.39
N ALA A 13 5.58 -14.07 15.25
CA ALA A 13 4.45 -14.80 14.72
C ALA A 13 4.36 -16.20 15.37
N GLU A 14 3.14 -16.63 15.72
CA GLU A 14 2.91 -17.99 16.25
C GLU A 14 3.16 -19.08 15.20
N SER A 15 3.23 -18.70 13.92
CA SER A 15 3.55 -19.54 12.76
C SER A 15 4.50 -18.79 11.83
N LYS A 16 5.07 -19.45 10.82
CA LYS A 16 5.97 -18.80 9.85
C LYS A 16 5.33 -17.54 9.27
N ILE A 17 6.11 -16.47 9.17
CA ILE A 17 5.67 -15.22 8.58
C ILE A 17 5.11 -15.42 7.17
N SER A 18 3.97 -14.80 6.88
CA SER A 18 3.35 -14.89 5.57
C SER A 18 4.11 -14.06 4.53
N SER A 19 4.02 -14.46 3.25
CA SER A 19 4.61 -13.70 2.15
C SER A 19 4.08 -12.27 2.09
N SER A 20 2.78 -12.06 2.34
CA SER A 20 2.16 -10.72 2.41
C SER A 20 2.80 -9.82 3.48
N ALA A 21 3.12 -10.39 4.66
CA ALA A 21 3.81 -9.66 5.71
C ALA A 21 5.25 -9.30 5.31
N ILE A 22 5.97 -10.20 4.64
CA ILE A 22 7.30 -9.92 4.08
C ILE A 22 7.22 -8.79 3.04
N VAL A 23 6.28 -8.86 2.09
CA VAL A 23 6.05 -7.80 1.09
C VAL A 23 5.80 -6.46 1.79
N THR A 24 4.97 -6.45 2.84
CA THR A 24 4.68 -5.24 3.61
C THR A 24 5.95 -4.65 4.27
N ILE A 25 6.82 -5.49 4.83
CA ILE A 25 8.10 -5.06 5.42
C ILE A 25 9.01 -4.47 4.32
N LEU A 26 9.12 -5.14 3.18
CA LEU A 26 9.94 -4.68 2.05
C LEU A 26 9.44 -3.35 1.48
N ARG A 27 8.13 -3.15 1.35
CA ARG A 27 7.56 -1.86 0.93
C ARG A 27 7.91 -0.75 1.91
N LYS A 28 7.75 -0.98 3.22
CA LYS A 28 8.16 0.00 4.25
C LYS A 28 9.65 0.30 4.20
N ALA A 29 10.49 -0.71 3.98
CA ALA A 29 11.93 -0.53 3.84
C ALA A 29 12.32 0.26 2.57
N THR A 30 11.55 0.12 1.49
CA THR A 30 11.71 0.88 0.25
C THR A 30 11.31 2.34 0.46
N ALA A 31 10.15 2.59 1.07
CA ALA A 31 9.67 3.94 1.38
C ALA A 31 10.64 4.72 2.28
N ARG A 32 11.15 4.09 3.36
CA ARG A 32 12.16 4.72 4.23
C ARG A 32 13.41 5.17 3.49
N ARG A 33 13.84 4.44 2.46
CA ARG A 33 15.00 4.82 1.63
C ARG A 33 14.69 5.96 0.69
N GLN A 34 13.50 5.98 0.09
CA GLN A 34 13.04 7.10 -0.72
C GLN A 34 12.93 8.38 0.11
N GLU A 35 12.39 8.28 1.33
CA GLU A 35 12.34 9.39 2.29
C GLU A 35 13.75 9.87 2.69
N ALA A 36 14.67 8.95 2.97
CA ALA A 36 16.07 9.28 3.27
C ALA A 36 16.76 9.94 2.08
N ALA A 37 16.54 9.46 0.86
CA ALA A 37 17.06 10.06 -0.36
C ALA A 37 16.58 11.51 -0.50
N ALA A 38 15.29 11.76 -0.33
CA ALA A 38 14.72 13.11 -0.38
C ALA A 38 15.33 14.04 0.68
N GLN A 39 15.59 13.54 1.90
CA GLN A 39 16.26 14.32 2.95
C GLN A 39 17.72 14.64 2.57
N PHE A 40 18.45 13.69 1.97
CA PHE A 40 19.81 13.92 1.50
C PHE A 40 19.86 14.91 0.33
N GLU A 41 18.92 14.86 -0.60
CA GLU A 41 18.79 15.87 -1.67
C GLU A 41 18.56 17.26 -1.08
N GLN A 42 17.63 17.39 -0.12
CA GLN A 42 17.37 18.66 0.57
C GLN A 42 18.59 19.17 1.33
N ALA A 43 19.43 18.28 1.86
CA ALA A 43 20.68 18.60 2.53
C ALA A 43 21.86 18.85 1.56
N SER A 44 21.62 18.95 0.24
CA SER A 44 22.65 19.12 -0.79
C SER A 44 23.71 17.99 -0.78
N ARG A 45 23.28 16.77 -0.48
CA ARG A 45 24.09 15.53 -0.46
C ARG A 45 23.60 14.52 -1.51
N PRO A 46 23.69 14.84 -2.81
CA PRO A 46 23.18 13.97 -3.88
C PRO A 46 23.90 12.61 -3.95
N ASP A 47 25.15 12.54 -3.49
CA ASP A 47 25.94 11.31 -3.38
C ASP A 47 25.25 10.26 -2.49
N LEU A 48 24.71 10.72 -1.35
CA LEU A 48 23.99 9.87 -0.41
C LEU A 48 22.58 9.56 -0.91
N ALA A 49 21.92 10.53 -1.54
CA ALA A 49 20.60 10.31 -2.14
C ALA A 49 20.62 9.21 -3.21
N GLU A 50 21.59 9.27 -4.13
CA GLU A 50 21.74 8.26 -5.19
C GLU A 50 22.00 6.85 -4.61
N LYS A 51 22.74 6.77 -3.50
CA LYS A 51 22.97 5.50 -2.80
C LYS A 51 21.66 4.93 -2.25
N GLU A 52 20.87 5.74 -1.56
CA GLU A 52 19.57 5.32 -1.02
C GLU A 52 18.59 4.93 -2.14
N LEU A 53 18.54 5.70 -3.25
CA LEU A 53 17.69 5.39 -4.39
C LEU A 53 18.08 4.08 -5.09
N ARG A 54 19.38 3.79 -5.21
CA ARG A 54 19.84 2.48 -5.73
C ARG A 54 19.37 1.33 -4.85
N GLU A 55 19.50 1.45 -3.53
CA GLU A 55 18.99 0.42 -2.63
C GLU A 55 17.47 0.29 -2.70
N ALA A 56 16.74 1.42 -2.81
CA ALA A 56 15.29 1.40 -2.99
C ALA A 56 14.87 0.69 -4.30
N GLY A 57 15.62 0.91 -5.39
CA GLY A 57 15.42 0.21 -6.67
C GLY A 57 15.59 -1.30 -6.53
N LEU A 58 16.69 -1.74 -5.91
CA LEU A 58 16.95 -3.17 -5.67
C LEU A 58 15.84 -3.83 -4.84
N LEU A 59 15.31 -3.14 -3.83
CA LEU A 59 14.18 -3.67 -3.04
C LEU A 59 12.88 -3.73 -3.84
N SER A 60 12.68 -2.77 -4.75
CA SER A 60 11.51 -2.71 -5.62
C SER A 60 11.44 -3.90 -6.58
N ASP A 61 12.59 -4.42 -7.01
CA ASP A 61 12.65 -5.62 -7.87
C ASP A 61 12.15 -6.90 -7.18
N PHE A 62 12.17 -6.95 -5.83
CA PHE A 62 11.63 -8.07 -5.06
C PHE A 62 10.15 -7.89 -4.69
N LEU A 63 9.56 -6.74 -5.00
CA LEU A 63 8.17 -6.46 -4.68
C LEU A 63 7.26 -6.86 -5.85
N PRO A 64 6.10 -7.49 -5.58
CA PRO A 64 5.09 -7.63 -6.59
C PRO A 64 4.62 -6.23 -7.06
N PRO A 65 4.16 -6.09 -8.32
CA PRO A 65 3.57 -4.84 -8.76
C PRO A 65 2.34 -4.50 -7.92
N LEU A 66 2.10 -3.20 -7.72
CA LEU A 66 0.84 -2.74 -7.14
C LEU A 66 -0.29 -2.90 -8.16
N LEU A 67 -1.51 -3.10 -7.69
CA LEU A 67 -2.69 -3.00 -8.54
C LEU A 67 -2.79 -1.59 -9.10
N SER A 68 -3.23 -1.52 -10.36
CA SER A 68 -3.51 -0.25 -11.01
C SER A 68 -4.71 0.45 -10.37
N GLU A 69 -4.85 1.77 -10.58
CA GLU A 69 -6.06 2.49 -10.16
C GLU A 69 -7.33 1.91 -10.77
N GLU A 70 -7.26 1.39 -12.01
CA GLU A 70 -8.38 0.78 -12.74
C GLU A 70 -8.82 -0.54 -12.10
N ASP A 71 -7.86 -1.37 -11.69
CA ASP A 71 -8.13 -2.62 -10.97
C ASP A 71 -8.72 -2.33 -9.58
N ILE A 72 -8.16 -1.34 -8.87
CA ILE A 72 -8.67 -0.89 -7.57
C ILE A 72 -10.12 -0.41 -7.73
N ASP A 73 -10.38 0.44 -8.72
CA ASP A 73 -11.71 0.94 -9.06
C ASP A 73 -12.71 -0.18 -9.33
N SER A 74 -12.32 -1.16 -10.13
CA SER A 74 -13.17 -2.30 -10.48
C SER A 74 -13.54 -3.11 -9.24
N ASN A 75 -12.56 -3.37 -8.37
CA ASN A 75 -12.78 -4.06 -7.10
C ASN A 75 -13.66 -3.24 -6.14
N ILE A 76 -13.50 -1.92 -6.07
CA ILE A 76 -14.34 -1.03 -5.27
C ILE A 76 -15.78 -1.03 -5.77
N ARG A 77 -16.00 -0.89 -7.09
CA ARG A 77 -17.35 -0.92 -7.68
C ARG A 77 -18.06 -2.25 -7.43
N ASN A 78 -17.35 -3.37 -7.58
CA ASN A 78 -17.88 -4.69 -7.24
C ASN A 78 -18.26 -4.78 -5.75
N THR A 79 -17.42 -4.22 -4.87
CA THR A 79 -17.70 -4.17 -3.43
C THR A 79 -18.94 -3.33 -3.10
N ILE A 80 -19.13 -2.20 -3.78
CA ILE A 80 -20.31 -1.34 -3.64
C ILE A 80 -21.57 -2.07 -4.08
N ALA A 81 -21.50 -2.78 -5.23
CA ALA A 81 -22.61 -3.57 -5.76
C ALA A 81 -23.01 -4.72 -4.81
N ASP A 82 -22.03 -5.46 -4.28
CA ASP A 82 -22.26 -6.55 -3.32
C ASP A 82 -22.93 -6.07 -2.02
N LEU A 83 -22.67 -4.82 -1.64
CA LEU A 83 -23.27 -4.18 -0.47
C LEU A 83 -24.65 -3.56 -0.76
N GLY A 84 -25.11 -3.58 -2.02
CA GLY A 84 -26.37 -2.95 -2.43
C GLY A 84 -26.36 -1.43 -2.27
N LEU A 85 -25.18 -0.81 -2.29
CA LEU A 85 -25.01 0.63 -2.12
C LEU A 85 -25.13 1.35 -3.46
N THR A 86 -25.72 2.54 -3.45
CA THR A 86 -25.88 3.38 -4.66
C THR A 86 -25.28 4.76 -4.39
N PRO A 87 -24.15 5.12 -5.02
CA PRO A 87 -23.60 6.48 -4.94
C PRO A 87 -24.56 7.55 -5.53
N PRO A 88 -24.47 8.82 -5.13
CA PRO A 88 -23.49 9.36 -4.19
C PRO A 88 -23.89 9.18 -2.73
N MET A 89 -22.92 8.86 -1.88
CA MET A 89 -23.11 8.64 -0.43
C MET A 89 -21.95 9.28 0.33
N ASN A 90 -22.25 10.07 1.37
CA ASN A 90 -21.24 10.81 2.13
C ASN A 90 -21.20 10.43 3.62
N ASP A 91 -21.37 9.13 3.92
CA ASP A 91 -21.30 8.60 5.29
C ASP A 91 -19.97 7.86 5.52
N ARG A 92 -19.22 8.30 6.54
CA ARG A 92 -17.96 7.66 6.96
C ARG A 92 -18.13 6.18 7.35
N LYS A 93 -19.33 5.77 7.79
CA LYS A 93 -19.63 4.36 8.08
C LYS A 93 -19.59 3.50 6.81
N ILE A 94 -20.08 4.04 5.70
CA ILE A 94 -20.10 3.37 4.40
C ILE A 94 -18.67 3.20 3.87
N PHE A 95 -17.82 4.22 4.02
CA PHE A 95 -16.39 4.11 3.74
C PHE A 95 -15.76 2.93 4.48
N GLY A 96 -15.93 2.87 5.81
CA GLY A 96 -15.38 1.78 6.61
C GLY A 96 -15.87 0.40 6.17
N GLN A 97 -17.13 0.29 5.77
CA GLN A 97 -17.71 -0.95 5.26
C GLN A 97 -17.11 -1.37 3.90
N ILE A 98 -16.97 -0.44 2.96
CA ILE A 98 -16.35 -0.71 1.64
C ILE A 98 -14.89 -1.12 1.84
N PHE A 99 -14.15 -0.39 2.66
CA PHE A 99 -12.75 -0.71 2.97
C PHE A 99 -12.58 -2.12 3.54
N LYS A 100 -13.42 -2.49 4.51
CA LYS A 100 -13.38 -3.83 5.11
C LYS A 100 -13.65 -4.93 4.09
N ASN A 101 -14.65 -4.74 3.22
CA ASN A 101 -15.00 -5.74 2.21
C ASN A 101 -13.98 -5.82 1.07
N PHE A 102 -13.43 -4.68 0.66
CA PHE A 102 -12.35 -4.61 -0.32
C PHE A 102 -11.13 -5.40 0.17
N TYR A 103 -10.66 -5.14 1.39
CA TYR A 103 -9.50 -5.85 1.96
C TYR A 103 -9.78 -7.29 2.39
N ALA A 104 -11.05 -7.73 2.41
CA ALA A 104 -11.38 -9.14 2.55
C ALA A 104 -11.09 -9.93 1.25
N LYS A 105 -11.02 -9.25 0.11
CA LYS A 105 -10.80 -9.84 -1.22
C LYS A 105 -9.43 -9.51 -1.81
N VAL A 106 -8.90 -8.33 -1.48
CA VAL A 106 -7.63 -7.79 -2.00
C VAL A 106 -6.60 -7.75 -0.89
N ASP A 107 -5.43 -8.35 -1.16
CA ASP A 107 -4.30 -8.28 -0.23
C ASP A 107 -3.79 -6.84 -0.11
N ARG A 108 -3.74 -6.34 1.12
CA ARG A 108 -3.29 -4.97 1.43
C ARG A 108 -1.86 -4.67 0.98
N SER A 109 -1.02 -5.69 0.86
CA SER A 109 0.36 -5.55 0.38
C SER A 109 0.45 -5.32 -1.13
N LEU A 110 -0.63 -5.50 -1.88
CA LEU A 110 -0.70 -5.31 -3.33
C LEU A 110 -1.30 -3.96 -3.74
N VAL A 111 -1.70 -3.12 -2.79
CA VAL A 111 -2.34 -1.83 -3.07
C VAL A 111 -1.71 -0.72 -2.26
N ASP A 112 -1.77 0.49 -2.79
CA ASP A 112 -1.50 1.69 -2.02
C ASP A 112 -2.76 2.11 -1.25
N ALA A 113 -2.66 2.19 0.08
CA ALA A 113 -3.79 2.49 0.95
C ALA A 113 -4.36 3.90 0.74
N GLU A 114 -3.52 4.89 0.39
CA GLU A 114 -3.97 6.25 0.14
C GLU A 114 -4.65 6.35 -1.23
N VAL A 115 -4.14 5.63 -2.23
CA VAL A 115 -4.80 5.50 -3.54
C VAL A 115 -6.18 4.88 -3.36
N VAL A 116 -6.30 3.73 -2.66
CA VAL A 116 -7.60 3.09 -2.39
C VAL A 116 -8.56 4.08 -1.72
N LYS A 117 -8.08 4.83 -0.71
CA LYS A 117 -8.89 5.85 -0.02
C LYS A 117 -9.43 6.92 -0.96
N LYS A 118 -8.55 7.49 -1.77
CA LYS A 118 -8.91 8.51 -2.76
C LYS A 118 -9.89 7.97 -3.79
N ARG A 119 -9.69 6.74 -4.29
CA ARG A 119 -10.59 6.09 -5.26
C ARG A 119 -11.98 5.84 -4.66
N VAL A 120 -12.05 5.34 -3.42
CA VAL A 120 -13.35 5.16 -2.71
C VAL A 120 -14.08 6.50 -2.59
N GLU A 121 -13.37 7.57 -2.22
CA GLU A 121 -13.96 8.91 -2.10
C GLU A 121 -14.49 9.44 -3.43
N VAL A 122 -13.72 9.31 -4.50
CA VAL A 122 -14.11 9.67 -5.87
C VAL A 122 -15.37 8.92 -6.31
N ILE A 123 -15.39 7.60 -6.15
CA ILE A 123 -16.52 6.76 -6.57
C ILE A 123 -17.78 7.07 -5.76
N LEU A 124 -17.65 7.35 -4.46
CA LEU A 124 -18.79 7.65 -3.59
C LEU A 124 -19.33 9.06 -3.72
N THR A 125 -18.49 10.05 -4.07
CA THR A 125 -18.92 11.45 -4.22
C THR A 125 -19.35 11.78 -5.65
N GLY A 126 -19.01 10.93 -6.63
CA GLY A 126 -19.37 11.14 -8.04
C GLY A 126 -18.48 12.16 -8.76
N ASN A 127 -17.40 12.62 -8.12
CA ASN A 127 -16.41 13.50 -8.74
C ASN A 127 -15.42 12.67 -9.57
N VAL A 128 -15.83 12.29 -10.78
CA VAL A 128 -14.93 11.73 -11.82
C VAL A 128 -14.19 12.87 -12.52
#